data_AF-A0A3L7NH29-F1
#
_entry.id   AF-A0A3L7NH29-F1
#
_cell.length_a   1.000
_cell.length_b   1.000
_cell.length_c   1.000
_cell.angle_alpha   90.00
_cell.angle_beta   90.00
_cell.angle_gamma   90.00
#
_symmetry.space_group_name_H-M   'P 1'
#
loop_
_entity.id
_entity.type
_entity.pdbx_description
1 polymer ?
#
loop_
_entity_poly.entity_id
_entity_poly.type
_entity_poly.pdbx_seq_one_letter_code
_entity_poly.pdbx_strand_id
1 'polypeptide(L)'
;MDEFLLSACRKNQPLFGPVETILKGKEAKLPAGLGFHDKDGHFRTSTRVRWYADPHGQTYRTYLMEAEPIDCDLPLEESVLEAAAPYPALAKPVFIGHYWLTGEKPALLAPNVACLDWSVAKGGFLCAYRWNGEQTLDPAQFAHVAAML
;
A
#
# COMPACT_ATOMS: atom_id res chain seq x y z
N MET A 1 26.40 -10.95 -12.36
CA MET A 1 24.94 -11.14 -12.21
C MET A 1 24.59 -11.45 -10.76
N ASP A 2 25.35 -12.32 -10.10
CA ASP A 2 25.12 -12.71 -8.70
C ASP A 2 25.30 -11.57 -7.68
N GLU A 3 26.26 -10.66 -7.89
CA GLU A 3 26.51 -9.55 -6.97
C GLU A 3 25.32 -8.57 -6.88
N PHE A 4 24.63 -8.33 -8.00
CA PHE A 4 23.43 -7.50 -8.04
C PHE A 4 22.30 -8.13 -7.22
N LEU A 5 22.03 -9.42 -7.41
CA LEU A 5 21.01 -10.15 -6.65
C LEU A 5 21.38 -10.24 -5.16
N LEU A 6 22.64 -10.49 -4.83
CA LEU A 6 23.12 -10.50 -3.45
C LEU A 6 22.97 -9.14 -2.77
N SER A 7 23.21 -8.04 -3.50
CA SER A 7 23.01 -6.68 -3.01
C SER A 7 21.52 -6.36 -2.77
N ALA A 8 20.64 -6.83 -3.66
CA ALA A 8 19.19 -6.68 -3.49
C ALA A 8 18.63 -7.46 -2.27
N CYS A 9 19.27 -8.56 -1.86
CA CYS A 9 18.80 -9.42 -0.77
C CYS A 9 19.41 -9.11 0.61
N ARG A 10 20.32 -8.14 0.74
CA ARG A 10 21.04 -7.86 2.00
C ARG A 10 20.69 -6.48 2.56
N LYS A 11 20.10 -6.42 3.75
CA LYS A 11 19.64 -5.18 4.41
C LYS A 11 20.66 -4.03 4.46
N ASN A 12 21.94 -4.35 4.54
CA ASN A 12 23.04 -3.40 4.63
C ASN A 12 23.60 -2.98 3.26
N GLN A 13 22.97 -3.38 2.17
CA GLN A 13 23.43 -3.08 0.81
C GLN A 13 22.52 -2.02 0.14
N PRO A 14 23.07 -1.17 -0.75
CA PRO A 14 22.33 -0.06 -1.35
C PRO A 14 21.06 -0.47 -2.12
N LEU A 15 21.05 -1.66 -2.72
CA LEU A 15 19.91 -2.12 -3.54
C LEU A 15 18.75 -2.69 -2.73
N PHE A 16 18.96 -3.04 -1.47
CA PHE A 16 17.90 -3.65 -0.66
C PHE A 16 16.70 -2.71 -0.49
N GLY A 17 16.91 -1.47 -0.05
CA GLY A 17 15.84 -0.50 0.18
C GLY A 17 14.97 -0.21 -1.06
N PRO A 18 15.58 0.13 -2.22
CA PRO A 18 14.85 0.32 -3.46
C PRO A 18 14.08 -0.91 -3.93
N VAL A 19 14.68 -2.11 -3.87
CA VAL A 19 14.01 -3.35 -4.29
C VAL A 19 12.84 -3.66 -3.38
N GLU A 20 13.00 -3.54 -2.06
CA GLU A 20 11.91 -3.72 -1.10
C GLU A 20 10.77 -2.73 -1.38
N THR A 21 11.09 -1.46 -1.63
CA THR A 21 10.10 -0.42 -1.90
C THR A 21 9.31 -0.70 -3.19
N ILE A 22 9.99 -1.10 -4.26
CA ILE A 22 9.37 -1.37 -5.57
C ILE A 22 8.51 -2.64 -5.51
N LEU A 23 8.99 -3.70 -4.86
CA LEU A 23 8.31 -5.00 -4.86
C LEU A 23 7.23 -5.12 -3.78
N LYS A 24 7.41 -4.47 -2.63
CA LYS A 24 6.50 -4.59 -1.48
C LYS A 24 5.64 -3.35 -1.28
N GLY A 25 6.07 -2.18 -1.77
CA GLY A 25 5.47 -0.88 -1.47
C GLY A 25 6.24 -0.11 -0.40
N LYS A 26 5.89 1.16 -0.22
CA LYS A 26 6.49 2.00 0.84
C LYS A 26 5.91 1.60 2.20
N GLU A 27 6.78 1.41 3.18
CA GLU A 27 6.40 1.08 4.55
C GLU A 27 6.91 2.13 5.54
N ALA A 28 6.20 2.28 6.66
CA ALA A 28 6.65 3.05 7.82
C ALA A 28 6.78 2.12 9.03
N LYS A 29 7.75 2.42 9.89
CA LYS A 29 7.85 1.79 11.22
C LYS A 29 6.79 2.37 12.14
N LEU A 30 6.20 1.51 12.95
CA LEU A 30 5.33 1.89 14.05
C LEU A 30 6.16 2.48 15.20
N PRO A 31 5.53 3.28 16.07
CA PRO A 31 6.16 3.77 17.29
C PRO A 31 6.75 2.64 18.12
N ALA A 32 7.82 2.94 18.85
CA ALA A 32 8.51 1.95 19.67
C ALA A 32 7.55 1.24 20.64
N GLY A 33 7.61 -0.09 20.67
CA GLY A 33 6.74 -0.92 21.51
C GLY A 33 5.39 -1.27 20.87
N LEU A 34 5.05 -0.69 19.71
CA LEU A 34 3.85 -1.04 18.97
C LEU A 34 4.15 -2.05 17.83
N GLY A 35 3.16 -2.87 17.53
CA GLY A 35 3.22 -3.88 16.49
C GLY A 35 1.88 -4.62 16.37
N PHE A 36 1.77 -5.45 15.35
CA PHE A 36 0.59 -6.26 15.07
C PHE A 36 1.01 -7.61 14.53
N HIS A 37 0.12 -8.60 14.55
CA HIS A 37 0.33 -9.87 13.85
C HIS A 37 -0.35 -9.79 12.49
N ASP A 38 0.38 -10.11 11.42
CA ASP A 38 -0.21 -10.19 10.09
C ASP A 38 -1.14 -11.41 9.94
N LYS A 39 -1.83 -11.50 8.81
CA LYS A 39 -2.72 -12.62 8.48
C LYS A 39 -2.09 -14.02 8.56
N ASP A 40 -0.76 -14.12 8.51
CA ASP A 40 -0.02 -15.37 8.60
C ASP A 40 0.58 -15.59 10.02
N GLY A 41 0.25 -14.72 10.97
CA GLY A 41 0.65 -14.80 12.38
C GLY A 41 2.04 -14.26 12.67
N HIS A 42 2.69 -13.55 11.74
CA HIS A 42 4.00 -12.95 12.01
C HIS A 42 3.85 -11.60 12.70
N PHE A 43 4.61 -11.40 13.77
CA PHE A 43 4.71 -10.09 14.42
C PHE A 43 5.44 -9.08 13.51
N ARG A 44 4.80 -7.94 13.26
CA ARG A 44 5.26 -6.84 12.42
C ARG A 44 5.31 -5.55 13.23
N THR A 45 6.38 -4.79 13.00
CA THR A 45 6.57 -3.43 13.54
C THR A 45 6.58 -2.38 12.43
N SER A 46 6.30 -2.79 11.20
CA SER A 46 6.22 -1.92 10.03
C SER A 46 5.04 -2.36 9.18
N THR A 47 4.43 -1.41 8.48
CA THR A 47 3.36 -1.70 7.53
C THR A 47 3.38 -0.70 6.37
N ARG A 48 2.61 -0.99 5.34
CA ARG A 48 2.47 -0.13 4.16
C ARG A 48 1.81 1.18 4.53
N VAL A 49 2.30 2.25 3.91
CA VAL A 49 1.69 3.58 4.00
C VAL A 49 0.83 3.89 2.79
N ARG A 50 -0.13 4.78 2.96
CA ARG A 50 -0.84 5.46 1.87
C ARG A 50 0.12 6.43 1.20
N TRP A 51 1.05 5.92 0.41
CA TRP A 51 2.13 6.67 -0.25
C TRP A 51 1.65 7.74 -1.24
N TYR A 52 0.35 7.86 -1.44
CA TYR A 52 -0.35 8.87 -2.25
C TYR A 52 -1.05 9.94 -1.41
N ALA A 53 -1.01 9.84 -0.08
CA ALA A 53 -1.61 10.80 0.85
C ALA A 53 -0.56 11.76 1.42
N ASP A 54 -1.00 12.99 1.73
CA ASP A 54 -0.21 13.96 2.48
C ASP A 54 -0.01 13.46 3.91
N PRO A 55 1.23 13.29 4.41
CA PRO A 55 1.47 12.80 5.76
C PRO A 55 1.12 13.82 6.86
N HIS A 56 1.03 15.12 6.54
CA HIS A 56 0.87 16.16 7.57
C HIS A 56 -0.53 16.16 8.18
N GLY A 57 -0.58 16.25 9.52
CA GLY A 57 -1.85 16.24 10.28
C GLY A 57 -2.51 14.87 10.40
N GLN A 58 -1.82 13.80 9.96
CA GLN A 58 -2.31 12.43 10.05
C GLN A 58 -1.83 11.71 11.32
N THR A 59 -2.55 10.66 11.68
CA THR A 59 -2.11 9.65 12.66
C THR A 59 -1.62 8.40 11.94
N TYR A 60 -1.00 7.47 12.67
CA TYR A 60 -0.69 6.16 12.10
C TYR A 60 -1.96 5.47 11.57
N ARG A 61 -3.09 5.53 12.28
CA ARG A 61 -4.37 4.96 11.81
C ARG A 61 -4.77 5.50 10.44
N THR A 62 -4.64 6.81 10.20
CA THR A 62 -5.10 7.42 8.95
C THR A 62 -4.06 7.37 7.83
N TYR A 63 -2.77 7.28 8.14
CA TYR A 63 -1.70 7.26 7.13
C TYR A 63 -1.35 5.84 6.65
N LEU A 64 -1.55 4.83 7.48
CA LEU A 64 -1.24 3.45 7.14
C LEU A 64 -2.32 2.82 6.25
N MET A 65 -1.96 1.78 5.51
CA MET A 65 -2.92 1.02 4.71
C MET A 65 -3.78 0.11 5.58
N GLU A 66 -5.08 0.06 5.27
CA GLU A 66 -6.12 -0.69 6.02
C GLU A 66 -6.01 -2.21 5.94
N ALA A 67 -5.08 -2.76 5.14
CA ALA A 67 -4.93 -4.21 5.00
C ALA A 67 -4.68 -4.91 6.35
N GLU A 68 -4.19 -4.18 7.36
CA GLU A 68 -3.96 -4.68 8.72
C GLU A 68 -4.50 -3.66 9.74
N PRO A 69 -5.25 -4.07 10.77
CA PRO A 69 -5.93 -3.17 11.71
C PRO A 69 -4.94 -2.59 12.73
N ILE A 70 -4.25 -1.51 12.35
CA ILE A 70 -3.37 -0.78 13.25
C ILE A 70 -4.16 0.37 13.86
N ASP A 71 -4.70 0.10 15.04
CA ASP A 71 -5.39 1.07 15.87
C ASP A 71 -4.37 1.94 16.61
N CYS A 72 -3.85 2.97 15.94
CA CYS A 72 -2.85 3.87 16.51
C CYS A 72 -3.16 5.33 16.15
N ASP A 73 -3.75 6.07 17.08
CA ASP A 73 -4.07 7.50 16.91
C ASP A 73 -2.92 8.45 17.27
N LEU A 74 -1.71 7.91 17.49
CA LEU A 74 -0.53 8.75 17.67
C LEU A 74 -0.24 9.52 16.37
N PRO A 75 0.20 10.79 16.48
CA PRO A 75 0.69 11.52 15.32
C PRO A 75 1.91 10.79 14.73
N LEU A 76 2.13 10.96 13.42
CA LEU A 76 3.31 10.42 12.77
C LEU A 76 4.59 11.00 13.39
N GLU A 77 5.57 10.15 13.67
CA GLU A 77 6.89 10.59 14.09
C GLU A 77 7.59 11.37 12.96
N GLU A 78 8.49 12.30 13.33
CA GLU A 78 9.23 13.12 12.36
C GLU A 78 9.93 12.28 11.30
N SER A 79 10.52 11.14 11.70
CA SER A 79 11.19 10.23 10.77
C SER A 79 10.26 9.65 9.69
N VAL A 80 8.96 9.50 9.98
CA VAL A 80 7.96 9.07 9.00
C VAL A 80 7.60 10.22 8.06
N LEU A 81 7.50 11.45 8.59
CA LEU A 81 7.26 12.66 7.80
C LEU A 81 8.41 12.92 6.81
N GLU A 82 9.66 12.87 7.29
CA GLU A 82 10.86 13.09 6.47
C GLU A 82 11.03 12.02 5.38
N ALA A 83 10.65 10.77 5.65
CA ALA A 83 10.70 9.68 4.68
C ALA A 83 9.53 9.69 3.69
N ALA A 84 8.46 10.43 3.98
CA ALA A 84 7.28 10.46 3.14
C ALA A 84 7.60 11.13 1.81
N ALA A 85 7.19 10.47 0.73
CA ALA A 85 7.27 11.03 -0.62
C ALA A 85 5.93 10.76 -1.32
N PRO A 86 4.91 11.59 -1.07
CA PRO A 86 3.58 11.41 -1.63
C PRO A 86 3.61 11.39 -3.16
N TYR A 87 2.87 10.48 -3.77
CA TYR A 87 2.69 10.50 -5.21
C TYR A 87 1.88 11.72 -5.63
N PRO A 88 2.31 12.49 -6.64
CA PRO A 88 1.62 13.72 -7.00
C PRO A 88 0.19 13.44 -7.48
N ALA A 89 -0.78 14.20 -6.98
CA ALA A 89 -2.20 14.06 -7.33
C ALA A 89 -2.49 14.32 -8.83
N LEU A 90 -1.61 15.06 -9.51
CA LEU A 90 -1.70 15.37 -10.94
C LEU A 90 -0.77 14.49 -11.81
N ALA A 91 -0.05 13.53 -11.22
CA ALA A 91 0.73 12.57 -11.98
C ALA A 91 -0.19 11.51 -12.63
N LYS A 92 0.36 10.76 -13.60
CA LYS A 92 -0.38 9.75 -14.36
C LYS A 92 -1.17 8.80 -13.45
N PRO A 93 -2.35 8.32 -13.87
CA PRO A 93 -3.06 7.31 -13.11
C PRO A 93 -2.21 6.05 -12.92
N VAL A 94 -2.28 5.46 -11.74
CA VAL A 94 -1.51 4.28 -11.38
C VAL A 94 -2.43 3.19 -10.84
N PHE A 95 -2.29 2.01 -11.43
CA PHE A 95 -3.03 0.80 -11.07
C PHE A 95 -2.07 -0.16 -10.39
N ILE A 96 -2.43 -0.58 -9.18
CA ILE A 96 -1.58 -1.45 -8.35
C ILE A 96 -2.31 -2.75 -7.98
N GLY A 97 -1.53 -3.76 -7.62
CA GLY A 97 -2.01 -4.98 -7.00
C GLY A 97 -1.15 -5.32 -5.78
N HIS A 98 -1.06 -6.61 -5.42
CA HIS A 98 -0.21 -7.13 -4.33
C HIS A 98 -0.57 -6.67 -2.92
N TYR A 99 -1.56 -5.80 -2.78
CA TYR A 99 -1.90 -5.14 -1.53
C TYR A 99 -2.99 -5.88 -0.75
N TRP A 100 -3.58 -6.94 -1.33
CA TRP A 100 -4.59 -7.78 -0.67
C TRP A 100 -5.68 -6.97 0.03
N LEU A 101 -6.26 -5.98 -0.66
CA LEU A 101 -7.31 -5.16 -0.08
C LEU A 101 -8.57 -5.99 0.16
N THR A 102 -9.39 -5.53 1.09
CA THR A 102 -10.68 -6.12 1.45
C THR A 102 -11.74 -5.03 1.46
N GLY A 103 -12.98 -5.39 1.19
CA GLY A 103 -14.11 -4.47 1.13
C GLY A 103 -15.31 -5.13 0.44
N GLU A 104 -16.45 -4.45 0.43
CA GLU A 104 -17.67 -4.96 -0.23
C GLU A 104 -17.67 -4.71 -1.74
N LYS A 105 -16.95 -3.67 -2.19
CA LYS A 105 -16.82 -3.23 -3.57
C LYS A 105 -15.49 -2.49 -3.77
N PRO A 106 -14.96 -2.42 -5.01
CA PRO A 106 -13.73 -1.68 -5.24
C PRO A 106 -13.92 -0.19 -5.01
N ALA A 107 -12.89 0.45 -4.49
CA ALA A 107 -12.82 1.88 -4.26
C ALA A 107 -11.47 2.44 -4.74
N LEU A 108 -11.48 3.72 -5.12
CA LEU A 108 -10.24 4.44 -5.39
C LEU A 108 -9.46 4.66 -4.10
N LEU A 109 -8.14 4.58 -4.19
CA LEU A 109 -7.24 4.90 -3.09
C LEU A 109 -6.93 6.40 -3.04
N ALA A 110 -6.87 7.03 -4.21
CA ALA A 110 -6.80 8.47 -4.43
C ALA A 110 -7.38 8.80 -5.82
N PRO A 111 -7.61 10.07 -6.19
CA PRO A 111 -8.18 10.43 -7.48
C PRO A 111 -7.45 9.85 -8.70
N ASN A 112 -6.14 9.57 -8.60
CA ASN A 112 -5.33 8.97 -9.66
C ASN A 112 -4.71 7.61 -9.26
N VAL A 113 -5.19 6.97 -8.19
CA VAL A 113 -4.63 5.69 -7.69
C VAL A 113 -5.75 4.67 -7.47
N ALA A 114 -5.65 3.53 -8.14
CA ALA A 114 -6.56 2.40 -7.97
C ALA A 114 -5.80 1.11 -7.66
N CYS A 115 -6.32 0.33 -6.71
CA CYS A 115 -5.88 -1.04 -6.51
C CYS A 115 -6.87 -2.02 -7.13
N LEU A 116 -6.36 -3.02 -7.84
CA LEU A 116 -7.16 -4.09 -8.46
C LEU A 116 -7.03 -5.43 -7.72
N ASP A 117 -6.19 -5.48 -6.68
CA ASP A 117 -6.02 -6.66 -5.83
C ASP A 117 -6.95 -6.58 -4.61
N TRP A 118 -8.17 -7.07 -4.80
CA TRP A 118 -9.20 -7.19 -3.77
C TRP A 118 -9.32 -8.61 -3.24
N SER A 119 -8.18 -9.28 -3.05
CA SER A 119 -8.09 -10.55 -2.32
C SER A 119 -9.01 -11.66 -2.84
N VAL A 120 -9.19 -11.80 -4.16
CA VAL A 120 -10.06 -12.84 -4.76
C VAL A 120 -9.75 -14.26 -4.25
N ALA A 121 -8.47 -14.56 -3.98
CA ALA A 121 -8.03 -15.87 -3.46
C ALA A 121 -8.23 -16.04 -1.94
N LYS A 122 -8.65 -15.01 -1.22
CA LYS A 122 -8.91 -15.00 0.23
C LYS A 122 -10.28 -14.41 0.56
N GLY A 123 -11.31 -14.80 -0.21
CA GLY A 123 -12.70 -14.44 0.07
C GLY A 123 -13.15 -13.05 -0.39
N GLY A 124 -12.29 -12.32 -1.11
CA GLY A 124 -12.67 -11.09 -1.79
C GLY A 124 -13.22 -11.34 -3.20
N PHE A 125 -12.93 -10.44 -4.14
CA PHE A 125 -13.48 -10.49 -5.50
C PHE A 125 -12.44 -10.18 -6.58
N LEU A 126 -12.68 -10.68 -7.79
CA LEU A 126 -11.88 -10.32 -8.96
C LEU A 126 -12.29 -8.93 -9.42
N CYS A 127 -11.32 -8.02 -9.52
CA CYS A 127 -11.55 -6.62 -9.85
C CYS A 127 -10.81 -6.24 -11.15
N ALA A 128 -11.46 -5.42 -11.96
CA ALA A 128 -10.91 -4.77 -13.14
C ALA A 128 -11.31 -3.29 -13.17
N TYR A 129 -10.57 -2.49 -13.92
CA TYR A 129 -10.89 -1.09 -14.17
C TYR A 129 -10.78 -0.80 -15.66
N ARG A 130 -11.79 -0.16 -16.24
CA ARG A 130 -11.83 0.23 -17.66
C ARG A 130 -11.29 1.65 -17.83
N TRP A 131 -9.98 1.77 -18.01
CA TRP A 131 -9.34 3.06 -18.26
C TRP A 131 -9.57 3.55 -19.69
N ASN A 132 -10.03 4.78 -19.85
CA ASN A 132 -10.37 5.43 -21.12
C ASN A 132 -9.47 6.64 -21.41
N GLY A 133 -8.30 6.73 -20.77
CA GLY A 133 -7.37 7.84 -20.93
C GLY A 133 -7.60 9.01 -19.97
N GLU A 134 -8.54 8.89 -19.03
CA GLU A 134 -8.82 9.91 -18.03
C GLU A 134 -7.66 10.08 -17.03
N GLN A 135 -7.45 11.32 -16.59
CA GLN A 135 -6.42 11.68 -15.60
C GLN A 135 -6.92 11.51 -14.16
N THR A 136 -8.19 11.80 -13.92
CA THR A 136 -8.89 11.51 -12.67
C THR A 136 -9.73 10.26 -12.89
N LEU A 137 -9.45 9.22 -12.12
CA LEU A 137 -10.16 7.95 -12.20
C LEU A 137 -11.60 8.13 -11.74
N ASP A 138 -12.50 7.40 -12.40
CA ASP A 138 -13.93 7.37 -12.14
C ASP A 138 -14.30 6.03 -11.50
N PRO A 139 -14.80 6.00 -10.25
CA PRO A 139 -15.25 4.77 -9.61
C PRO A 139 -16.27 3.95 -10.42
N ALA A 140 -17.03 4.58 -11.31
CA ALA A 140 -17.98 3.88 -12.17
C ALA A 140 -17.31 3.03 -13.28
N GLN A 141 -16.00 3.18 -13.52
CA GLN A 141 -15.24 2.35 -14.44
C GLN A 141 -14.72 1.05 -13.81
N PHE A 142 -14.91 0.84 -12.50
CA PHE A 142 -14.64 -0.45 -11.88
C PHE A 142 -15.66 -1.50 -12.33
N ALA A 143 -15.17 -2.72 -12.54
CA ALA A 143 -15.97 -3.92 -12.69
C ALA A 143 -15.43 -4.97 -11.73
N HIS A 144 -16.31 -5.70 -11.05
CA HIS A 144 -15.91 -6.80 -10.19
C HIS A 144 -16.89 -7.95 -10.22
N VAL A 145 -16.40 -9.16 -9.97
CA VAL A 145 -17.19 -10.38 -9.85
C VAL A 145 -16.74 -11.15 -8.63
N ALA A 146 -17.68 -11.77 -7.91
CA ALA A 146 -17.36 -12.63 -6.79
C ALA A 146 -16.47 -13.80 -7.25
N ALA A 147 -15.59 -14.26 -6.36
CA ALA A 147 -14.88 -15.52 -6.59
C ALA A 147 -15.93 -16.64 -6.72
N MET A 148 -15.89 -17.41 -7.82
CA MET A 148 -16.66 -18.64 -7.89
C MET A 148 -15.96 -19.66 -6.99
N LEU A 149 -16.64 -20.06 -5.91
CA LEU A 149 -16.23 -21.14 -5.02
C LEU A 149 -16.64 -22.50 -5.62
#